data_AF-A0A251X6E7-F1
#
_entry.id   AF-A0A251X6E7-F1
#
_cell.length_a   1.000
_cell.length_b   1.000
_cell.length_c   1.000
_cell.angle_alpha   90.00
_cell.angle_beta   90.00
_cell.angle_gamma   90.00
#
_symmetry.space_group_name_H-M   'P 1'
#
loop_
_entity.id
_entity.type
_entity.pdbx_description
1 polymer ?
#
loop_
_entity_poly.entity_id
_entity_poly.type
_entity_poly.pdbx_seq_one_letter_code
_entity_poly.pdbx_strand_id
1 'polypeptide(L)'
;MLNESPQIRHFFDGEWLEWYGFMKVASLLLSQKKNFSCLRSSRILSTIHQAQNEIDIFFLIEKQPLWIECKSGEFRDSINKYQALRKRIGIDSDSALLLVAGLDDEKAASMSSMFNLTIVNEHTLLKRVEKVLNKS
;
A
#
# COMPACT_ATOMS: atom_id res chain seq x y z
N MET A 1 7.67 24.69 -23.88
CA MET A 1 6.49 23.92 -23.46
C MET A 1 6.87 22.47 -23.55
N LEU A 2 7.15 21.81 -22.43
CA LEU A 2 7.53 20.40 -22.42
C LEU A 2 6.33 19.58 -22.90
N ASN A 3 6.57 18.80 -23.94
CA ASN A 3 5.65 17.82 -24.48
C ASN A 3 5.59 16.67 -23.47
N GLU A 4 4.86 16.85 -22.36
CA GLU A 4 4.87 15.91 -21.23
C GLU A 4 4.08 14.66 -21.58
N SER A 5 4.82 13.58 -21.88
CA SER A 5 4.25 12.25 -22.08
C SER A 5 3.44 11.85 -20.83
N PRO A 6 2.30 11.14 -20.99
CA PRO A 6 1.45 10.72 -19.86
C PRO A 6 2.22 10.01 -18.74
N GLN A 7 3.25 9.23 -19.10
CA GLN A 7 4.11 8.50 -18.17
C GLN A 7 4.89 9.43 -17.21
N ILE A 8 5.34 10.58 -17.69
CA ILE A 8 6.06 11.56 -16.87
C ILE A 8 5.10 12.17 -15.83
N ARG A 9 3.86 12.46 -16.23
CA ARG A 9 2.84 12.99 -15.30
C ARG A 9 2.46 11.97 -14.24
N HIS A 10 2.17 10.73 -14.64
CA HIS A 10 1.83 9.66 -13.70
C HIS A 10 2.95 9.37 -12.68
N PHE A 11 4.22 9.47 -13.11
CA PHE A 11 5.35 9.42 -12.19
C PHE A 11 5.25 10.52 -11.12
N PHE A 12 5.05 11.79 -11.51
CA PHE A 12 4.90 12.88 -10.54
C PHE A 12 3.60 12.78 -9.71
N ASP A 13 2.56 12.12 -10.23
CA ASP A 13 1.29 11.89 -9.54
C ASP A 13 1.37 10.76 -8.47
N GLY A 14 2.52 10.09 -8.34
CA GLY A 14 2.78 9.13 -7.26
C GLY A 14 2.94 7.67 -7.68
N GLU A 15 2.81 7.33 -8.98
CA GLU A 15 2.97 5.94 -9.46
C GLU A 15 4.36 5.37 -9.14
N TRP A 16 5.37 6.24 -9.01
CA TRP A 16 6.72 5.84 -8.61
C TRP A 16 6.75 5.10 -7.27
N LEU A 17 5.90 5.51 -6.31
CA LEU A 17 5.86 4.92 -4.98
C LEU A 17 5.18 3.55 -5.01
N GLU A 18 4.18 3.38 -5.88
CA GLU A 18 3.56 2.08 -6.13
C GLU A 18 4.59 1.10 -6.69
N TRP A 19 5.38 1.52 -7.68
CA TRP A 19 6.46 0.71 -8.23
C TRP A 19 7.52 0.39 -7.19
N TYR A 20 7.94 1.38 -6.40
CA TYR A 20 8.90 1.18 -5.30
C TYR A 20 8.39 0.12 -4.32
N GLY A 21 7.18 0.30 -3.78
CA GLY A 21 6.57 -0.60 -2.80
C GLY A 21 6.40 -2.02 -3.37
N PHE A 22 5.86 -2.12 -4.58
CA PHE A 22 5.63 -3.40 -5.26
C PHE A 22 6.95 -4.15 -5.46
N MET A 23 7.96 -3.50 -6.05
CA MET A 23 9.24 -4.15 -6.36
C MET A 23 9.99 -4.58 -5.10
N LYS A 24 9.95 -3.77 -4.03
CA LYS A 24 10.57 -4.11 -2.74
C LYS A 24 9.94 -5.36 -2.13
N VAL A 25 8.60 -5.40 -2.07
CA VAL A 25 7.88 -6.53 -1.48
C VAL A 25 8.01 -7.79 -2.35
N ALA A 26 7.83 -7.69 -3.66
CA ALA A 26 7.99 -8.82 -4.57
C ALA A 26 9.41 -9.41 -4.49
N SER A 27 10.45 -8.56 -4.45
CA SER A 27 11.84 -9.02 -4.30
C SER A 27 12.08 -9.76 -2.98
N LEU A 28 11.52 -9.27 -1.88
CA LEU A 28 11.57 -9.95 -0.58
C LEU A 28 10.92 -11.34 -0.67
N LEU A 29 9.69 -11.42 -1.19
CA LEU A 29 8.96 -12.68 -1.29
C LEU A 29 9.67 -13.70 -2.18
N LEU A 30 10.22 -13.27 -3.32
CA LEU A 30 11.02 -14.11 -4.21
C LEU A 30 12.29 -14.60 -3.51
N SER A 31 13.00 -13.73 -2.79
CA SER A 31 14.22 -14.10 -2.06
C SER A 31 13.97 -15.15 -0.97
N GLN A 32 12.78 -15.10 -0.36
CA GLN A 32 12.31 -16.06 0.64
C GLN A 32 11.59 -17.27 0.03
N LYS A 33 11.53 -17.37 -1.31
CA LYS A 33 10.85 -18.44 -2.06
C LYS A 33 9.38 -18.62 -1.64
N LYS A 34 8.70 -17.53 -1.29
CA LYS A 34 7.28 -17.52 -0.94
C LYS A 34 6.42 -17.66 -2.18
N ASN A 35 5.34 -18.44 -2.06
CA ASN A 35 4.31 -18.52 -3.09
C ASN A 35 3.34 -17.35 -2.93
N PHE A 36 3.19 -16.52 -3.95
CA PHE A 36 2.27 -15.39 -3.92
C PHE A 36 1.61 -15.11 -5.26
N SER A 37 0.41 -14.52 -5.20
CA SER A 37 -0.23 -13.82 -6.31
C SER A 37 -0.21 -12.32 -6.02
N CYS A 38 -0.19 -11.47 -7.05
CA CYS A 38 -0.15 -10.01 -6.84
C CYS A 38 -0.96 -9.23 -7.88
N LEU A 39 -1.34 -8.00 -7.50
CA LEU A 39 -2.00 -7.00 -8.32
C LEU A 39 -1.39 -5.64 -8.01
N ARG A 40 -1.20 -4.79 -9.02
CA ARG A 40 -0.80 -3.38 -8.86
C ARG A 40 -1.71 -2.49 -9.70
N SER A 41 -2.05 -1.31 -9.19
CA SER A 41 -2.91 -0.31 -9.84
C SER A 41 -4.21 -0.94 -10.36
N SER A 42 -4.80 -1.82 -9.55
CA SER A 42 -5.97 -2.60 -9.93
C SER A 42 -7.23 -1.87 -9.53
N ARG A 43 -8.11 -1.66 -10.50
CA ARG A 43 -9.43 -1.07 -10.27
C ARG A 43 -10.35 -2.13 -9.68
N ILE A 44 -10.74 -1.95 -8.42
CA ILE A 44 -11.79 -2.74 -7.80
C ILE A 44 -13.13 -2.09 -8.09
N LEU A 45 -13.90 -2.79 -8.93
CA LEU A 45 -15.30 -2.48 -9.16
C LEU A 45 -16.12 -3.16 -8.07
N SER A 46 -16.65 -2.36 -7.14
CA SER A 46 -17.70 -2.85 -6.24
C SER A 46 -19.04 -2.78 -6.99
N THR A 47 -19.54 -3.93 -7.43
CA THR A 47 -20.85 -4.04 -8.10
C THR A 47 -22.02 -3.70 -7.17
N ILE A 48 -21.83 -3.80 -5.85
CA ILE A 48 -22.84 -3.58 -4.83
C ILE A 48 -23.05 -2.08 -4.55
N HIS A 49 -22.01 -1.25 -4.68
CA HIS A 49 -22.06 0.16 -4.27
C HIS A 49 -21.80 1.17 -5.39
N GLN A 50 -21.66 0.72 -6.64
CA GLN A 50 -21.31 1.56 -7.80
C GLN A 50 -20.10 2.49 -7.54
N ALA A 51 -19.22 2.05 -6.64
CA ALA A 51 -18.05 2.82 -6.23
C ALA A 51 -16.82 2.17 -6.83
N GLN A 52 -16.15 2.91 -7.71
CA GLN A 52 -14.84 2.53 -8.20
C GLN A 52 -13.80 2.89 -7.14
N ASN A 53 -13.11 1.88 -6.61
CA ASN A 53 -11.98 2.12 -5.73
C ASN A 53 -10.77 1.43 -6.32
N GLU A 54 -9.65 2.09 -6.30
CA GLU A 54 -8.40 1.55 -6.80
C GLU A 54 -7.63 0.97 -5.61
N ILE A 55 -6.99 -0.17 -5.83
CA ILE A 55 -5.99 -0.72 -4.93
C ILE A 55 -4.64 -0.55 -5.60
N ASP A 56 -3.77 0.18 -4.93
CA ASP A 56 -2.42 0.47 -5.42
C ASP A 56 -1.60 -0.82 -5.50
N ILE A 57 -1.52 -1.59 -4.41
CA ILE A 57 -0.76 -2.85 -4.37
C ILE A 57 -1.47 -3.90 -3.51
N PHE A 58 -1.62 -5.11 -4.04
CA PHE A 58 -2.13 -6.25 -3.29
C PHE A 58 -1.28 -7.50 -3.53
N PHE A 59 -1.00 -8.23 -2.46
CA PHE A 59 -0.40 -9.55 -2.50
C PHE A 59 -1.30 -10.56 -1.77
N LEU A 60 -1.41 -11.77 -2.30
CA LEU A 60 -1.94 -12.93 -1.60
C LEU A 60 -0.78 -13.92 -1.40
N ILE A 61 -0.23 -13.96 -0.20
CA ILE A 61 0.99 -14.71 0.13
C ILE A 61 0.57 -15.91 0.97
N GLU A 62 0.67 -17.12 0.43
CA GLU A 62 0.30 -18.36 1.18
C GLU A 62 -1.11 -18.27 1.83
N LYS A 63 -2.06 -17.62 1.15
CA LYS A 63 -3.45 -17.30 1.59
C LYS A 63 -3.60 -16.13 2.57
N GLN A 64 -2.51 -15.47 2.96
CA GLN A 64 -2.54 -14.25 3.75
C GLN A 64 -2.58 -13.03 2.83
N PRO A 65 -3.60 -12.15 2.93
CA PRO A 65 -3.63 -10.92 2.18
C PRO A 65 -2.62 -9.91 2.75
N LEU A 66 -2.00 -9.14 1.87
CA LEU A 66 -1.24 -7.94 2.18
C LEU A 66 -1.69 -6.85 1.21
N TRP A 67 -2.27 -5.79 1.74
CA TRP A 67 -2.69 -4.63 0.97
C TRP A 67 -1.84 -3.42 1.35
N ILE A 68 -1.37 -2.68 0.35
CA ILE A 68 -0.57 -1.49 0.53
C ILE A 68 -1.19 -0.38 -0.32
N GLU A 69 -1.59 0.70 0.34
CA GLU A 69 -1.97 1.97 -0.30
C GLU A 69 -0.74 2.89 -0.27
N CYS A 70 -0.47 3.58 -1.37
CA CYS A 70 0.68 4.47 -1.54
C CYS A 70 0.24 5.93 -1.56
N LYS A 71 1.02 6.78 -0.86
CA LYS A 71 0.83 8.24 -0.86
C LYS A 71 2.18 8.95 -0.93
N SER A 72 2.43 9.64 -2.05
CA SER A 72 3.66 10.42 -2.29
C SER A 72 3.57 11.87 -1.81
N GLY A 73 2.42 12.32 -1.33
CA GLY A 73 2.15 13.68 -0.86
C GLY A 73 1.23 13.72 0.36
N GLU A 74 0.53 14.84 0.56
CA GLU A 74 -0.43 15.00 1.67
C GLU A 74 -1.50 13.90 1.64
N PHE A 75 -1.63 13.20 2.76
CA PHE A 75 -2.44 11.97 2.84
C PHE A 75 -3.51 11.99 3.94
N ARG A 76 -3.56 13.04 4.76
CA ARG A 76 -4.46 13.11 5.93
C ARG A 76 -5.93 12.95 5.53
N ASP A 77 -6.34 13.58 4.43
CA ASP A 77 -7.71 13.48 3.92
C ASP A 77 -8.05 12.07 3.40
N SER A 78 -7.04 11.28 3.05
CA SER A 78 -7.21 9.90 2.57
C SER A 78 -7.37 8.88 3.70
N ILE A 79 -7.09 9.24 4.96
CA ILE A 79 -7.13 8.33 6.11
C ILE A 79 -8.52 7.70 6.27
N ASN A 80 -9.57 8.52 6.24
CA ASN A 80 -10.95 8.04 6.40
C ASN A 80 -11.36 7.12 5.24
N LYS A 81 -10.99 7.48 4.00
CA LYS A 81 -11.24 6.66 2.80
C LYS A 81 -10.54 5.31 2.91
N TYR A 82 -9.27 5.31 3.33
CA TYR A 82 -8.49 4.11 3.52
C TYR A 82 -9.09 3.18 4.58
N GLN A 83 -9.44 3.73 5.76
CA GLN A 83 -10.10 2.96 6.82
C GLN A 83 -11.43 2.34 6.36
N ALA A 84 -12.26 3.11 5.64
CA ALA A 84 -13.53 2.63 5.11
C ALA A 84 -13.31 1.51 4.09
N LEU A 85 -12.36 1.68 3.17
CA LEU A 85 -12.01 0.67 2.17
C LEU A 85 -11.49 -0.60 2.84
N ARG A 86 -10.56 -0.49 3.82
CA ARG A 86 -10.03 -1.62 4.61
C ARG A 86 -11.15 -2.50 5.17
N LYS A 87 -12.08 -1.86 5.89
CA LYS A 87 -13.20 -2.55 6.54
C LYS A 87 -14.09 -3.23 5.49
N ARG A 88 -14.32 -2.57 4.36
CA ARG A 88 -15.15 -3.10 3.27
C ARG A 88 -14.54 -4.32 2.59
N ILE A 89 -13.22 -4.34 2.40
CA ILE A 89 -12.52 -5.49 1.78
C ILE A 89 -12.09 -6.55 2.80
N GLY A 90 -12.37 -6.34 4.09
CA GLY A 90 -12.20 -7.35 5.15
C GLY A 90 -10.75 -7.67 5.51
N ILE A 91 -9.80 -6.74 5.28
CA ILE A 91 -8.39 -6.97 5.58
C ILE A 91 -8.05 -6.53 7.00
N ASP A 92 -7.26 -7.32 7.72
CA ASP A 92 -6.79 -6.96 9.05
C ASP A 92 -5.83 -5.75 9.03
N SER A 93 -5.80 -4.96 10.11
CA SER A 93 -4.97 -3.75 10.23
C SER A 93 -3.49 -4.08 10.13
N ASP A 94 -3.10 -5.29 10.54
CA ASP A 94 -1.72 -5.73 10.46
C ASP A 94 -1.29 -6.05 9.02
N SER A 95 -2.24 -6.45 8.18
CA SER A 95 -2.07 -6.79 6.77
C SER A 95 -2.45 -5.65 5.81
N ALA A 96 -2.84 -4.50 6.35
CA ALA A 96 -3.20 -3.31 5.59
C ALA A 96 -2.21 -2.19 5.94
N LEU A 97 -1.38 -1.82 4.97
CA LEU A 97 -0.35 -0.80 5.11
C LEU A 97 -0.71 0.47 4.34
N LEU A 98 -0.35 1.62 4.90
CA LEU A 98 -0.33 2.91 4.22
C LEU A 98 1.14 3.35 4.08
N LEU A 99 1.70 3.19 2.89
CA LEU A 99 3.06 3.61 2.57
C LEU A 99 3.07 5.09 2.19
N VAL A 100 3.75 5.90 3.00
CA VAL A 100 3.86 7.36 2.80
C VAL A 100 5.32 7.72 2.52
N ALA A 101 5.56 8.36 1.38
CA ALA A 101 6.91 8.79 1.00
C ALA A 101 7.41 9.93 1.88
N GLY A 102 8.69 9.88 2.26
CA GLY A 102 9.38 10.95 2.99
C GLY A 102 8.85 11.22 4.41
N LEU A 103 7.98 10.34 4.94
CA LEU A 103 7.51 10.44 6.31
C LEU A 103 8.59 9.91 7.26
N ASP A 104 8.92 10.70 8.28
CA ASP A 104 9.86 10.29 9.33
C ASP A 104 9.31 9.09 10.16
N ASP A 105 10.22 8.23 10.63
CA ASP A 105 9.89 7.01 11.38
C ASP A 105 9.06 7.29 12.64
N GLU A 106 9.40 8.33 13.42
CA GLU A 106 8.68 8.70 14.64
C GLU A 106 7.28 9.23 14.31
N LYS A 107 7.18 10.02 13.24
CA LYS A 107 5.89 10.54 12.76
C LYS A 107 5.00 9.41 12.24
N ALA A 108 5.55 8.47 11.48
CA ALA A 108 4.83 7.29 10.99
C ALA A 108 4.28 6.46 12.15
N ALA A 109 5.08 6.22 13.19
CA ALA A 109 4.66 5.50 14.39
C ALA A 109 3.58 6.25 15.17
N SER A 110 3.76 7.56 15.41
CA SER A 110 2.79 8.39 16.11
C SER A 110 1.44 8.43 15.39
N MET A 111 1.45 8.62 14.07
CA MET A 111 0.22 8.66 13.27
C MET A 111 -0.43 7.28 13.17
N SER A 112 0.36 6.20 13.08
CA SER A 112 -0.17 4.83 13.13
C SER A 112 -1.01 4.61 14.38
N SER A 113 -0.49 5.02 15.55
CA SER A 113 -1.20 4.92 16.82
C SER A 113 -2.44 5.82 16.85
N MET A 114 -2.31 7.08 16.42
CA MET A 114 -3.40 8.06 16.43
C MET A 114 -4.60 7.63 15.58
N PHE A 115 -4.35 7.05 14.41
CA PHE A 115 -5.40 6.69 13.44
C PHE A 115 -5.77 5.21 13.47
N ASN A 116 -5.17 4.40 14.36
CA ASN A 116 -5.33 2.94 14.37
C ASN A 116 -5.13 2.33 12.97
N LEU A 117 -4.05 2.77 12.31
CA LEU A 117 -3.61 2.34 10.98
C LEU A 117 -2.17 1.84 11.06
N THR A 118 -1.75 1.01 10.11
CA THR A 118 -0.34 0.72 9.95
C THR A 118 0.26 1.65 8.89
N ILE A 119 0.82 2.77 9.33
CA ILE A 119 1.53 3.71 8.45
C ILE A 119 3.01 3.35 8.43
N VAL A 120 3.55 3.20 7.22
CA VAL A 120 4.95 2.87 6.99
C VAL A 120 5.55 3.87 6.01
N ASN A 121 6.87 3.89 5.96
CA ASN A 121 7.67 4.66 5.01
C ASN A 121 8.65 3.72 4.28
N GLU A 122 9.53 4.29 3.48
CA GLU A 122 10.50 3.57 2.67
C GLU A 122 11.46 2.70 3.51
N HIS A 123 11.77 3.13 4.74
CA HIS A 123 12.67 2.43 5.67
C HIS A 123 11.97 1.29 6.41
N THR A 124 10.73 1.51 6.83
CA THR A 124 9.98 0.61 7.73
C THR A 124 9.11 -0.41 7.00
N LEU A 125 8.87 -0.20 5.70
CA LEU A 125 8.03 -1.07 4.86
C LEU A 125 8.41 -2.55 4.97
N LEU A 126 9.64 -2.92 4.63
CA LEU A 126 10.06 -4.33 4.57
C LEU A 126 10.01 -4.99 5.94
N LYS A 127 10.47 -4.29 6.98
CA LYS A 127 10.39 -4.77 8.38
C LYS A 127 8.95 -5.06 8.79
N ARG A 128 7.98 -4.25 8.33
CA ARG A 128 6.56 -4.51 8.61
C ARG A 128 6.04 -5.70 7.80
N VAL A 129 6.41 -5.82 6.52
CA VAL A 129 6.02 -6.97 5.70
C VAL A 129 6.53 -8.28 6.31
N GLU A 130 7.78 -8.34 6.76
CA GLU A 130 8.32 -9.52 7.43
C GLU A 130 7.51 -9.90 8.69
N LYS A 131 7.05 -8.92 9.46
CA LYS A 131 6.15 -9.18 10.60
C LYS A 131 4.81 -9.76 10.18
N VAL A 132 4.28 -9.39 9.01
CA VAL A 132 3.04 -9.99 8.47
C VAL A 132 3.28 -11.44 8.08
N LEU A 133 4.41 -11.73 7.41
CA LEU A 133 4.78 -13.08 6.99
C LEU A 133 4.91 -14.05 8.17
N ASN A 134 5.50 -13.59 9.27
CA ASN A 134 5.80 -14.42 10.44
C ASN A 134 4.59 -14.66 11.38
N LYS A 135 3.40 -14.16 11.04
CA LYS A 135 2.15 -14.44 11.79
C LYS A 135 1.43 -15.71 11.31
N SER A 136 1.93 -16.33 10.23
CA SER A 136 1.32 -17.49 9.56
C SER A 136 1.80 -18.80 10.15
#